data_AF-A0AAV3WVR8-F1
#
_entry.id   AF-A0AAV3WVR8-F1
#
_cell.length_a   1.000
_cell.length_b   1.000
_cell.length_c   1.000
_cell.angle_alpha   90.00
_cell.angle_beta   90.00
_cell.angle_gamma   90.00
#
_symmetry.space_group_name_H-M   'P 1'
#
loop_
_entity.id
_entity.type
_entity.pdbx_description
1 polymer ?
#
loop_
_entity_poly.entity_id
_entity_poly.type
_entity_poly.pdbx_seq_one_letter_code
_entity_poly.pdbx_strand_id
1 'polypeptide(L)'
;MIIHTLGPSSTDSYAAAESLLKSEEDDIVEYPSFDSLLHNLDQLKGQHVLFPVAFKSARKEYGWKEFNYDYWDKVELVKVFKKNTKPMVLVKNTKYVENTAMIHPATTIFMKKYLEKIADRTLIHFTDSKYKAWTAFRKKKMKYTIISEDVYEKEKYPEHRVEERYEPVMVWCLYKINE
;
A
#
# COMPACT_ATOMS: atom_id res chain seq x y z
N MET A 1 -1.57 -5.66 24.06
CA MET A 1 -0.51 -5.50 23.03
C MET A 1 -0.86 -4.29 22.18
N ILE A 2 0.04 -3.32 22.04
CA ILE A 2 -0.20 -2.13 21.20
C ILE A 2 0.59 -2.27 19.90
N ILE A 3 -0.12 -2.27 18.75
CA ILE A 3 0.48 -2.35 17.41
C ILE A 3 0.35 -1.02 16.69
N HIS A 4 1.47 -0.44 16.31
CA HIS A 4 1.56 0.77 15.51
C HIS A 4 1.69 0.40 14.03
N THR A 5 0.83 0.96 13.19
CA THR A 5 0.84 0.66 11.75
C THR A 5 0.27 1.78 10.90
N LEU A 6 0.28 1.61 9.59
CA LEU A 6 -0.33 2.53 8.63
C LEU A 6 -1.86 2.47 8.75
N GLY A 7 -2.47 3.63 8.96
CA GLY A 7 -3.90 3.87 8.79
C GLY A 7 -4.23 4.50 7.41
N PRO A 8 -5.51 4.82 7.15
CA PRO A 8 -6.66 4.61 8.02
C PRO A 8 -7.05 3.12 8.16
N SER A 9 -8.07 2.80 8.97
CA SER A 9 -8.60 1.45 9.18
C SER A 9 -9.04 0.69 7.92
N SER A 10 -9.22 1.41 6.82
CA SER A 10 -9.50 0.84 5.50
C SER A 10 -8.26 0.29 4.77
N THR A 11 -7.05 0.39 5.34
CA THR A 11 -5.82 -0.12 4.70
C THR A 11 -5.60 -1.61 4.92
N ASP A 12 -4.75 -2.20 4.07
CA ASP A 12 -4.27 -3.57 4.25
C ASP A 12 -3.48 -3.74 5.56
N SER A 13 -2.76 -2.69 5.97
CA SER A 13 -1.93 -2.68 7.18
C SER A 13 -2.76 -2.77 8.45
N TYR A 14 -3.85 -2.01 8.52
CA TYR A 14 -4.80 -2.11 9.64
C TYR A 14 -5.42 -3.51 9.70
N ALA A 15 -5.92 -4.03 8.58
CA ALA A 15 -6.49 -5.37 8.53
C ALA A 15 -5.49 -6.47 8.90
N ALA A 16 -4.19 -6.27 8.62
CA ALA A 16 -3.13 -7.18 9.05
C ALA A 16 -2.90 -7.09 10.57
N ALA A 17 -2.88 -5.89 11.14
CA ALA A 17 -2.75 -5.68 12.59
C ALA A 17 -3.94 -6.24 13.37
N GLU A 18 -5.15 -6.02 12.88
CA GLU A 18 -6.39 -6.52 13.48
C GLU A 18 -6.38 -8.06 13.62
N SER A 19 -5.82 -8.76 12.64
CA SER A 19 -5.70 -10.23 12.71
C SER A 19 -4.70 -10.76 13.75
N LEU A 20 -4.00 -9.87 14.46
CA LEU A 20 -3.04 -10.21 15.51
C LEU A 20 -3.58 -9.95 16.92
N LEU A 21 -4.65 -9.16 17.05
CA LEU A 21 -5.28 -8.88 18.34
C LEU A 21 -5.91 -10.18 18.90
N LYS A 22 -5.73 -10.42 20.19
CA LYS A 22 -6.19 -11.62 20.91
C LYS A 22 -7.04 -11.31 22.13
N SER A 23 -6.91 -10.13 22.71
CA SER A 23 -7.70 -9.68 23.86
C SER A 23 -8.27 -8.28 23.63
N GLU A 24 -9.23 -7.90 24.46
CA GLU A 24 -9.84 -6.55 24.45
C GLU A 24 -8.87 -5.45 24.91
N GLU A 25 -7.74 -5.82 25.52
CA GLU A 25 -6.67 -4.91 25.93
C GLU A 25 -5.62 -4.70 24.82
N ASP A 26 -5.75 -5.41 23.69
CA ASP A 26 -4.93 -5.18 22.51
C ASP A 26 -5.49 -3.99 21.70
N ASP A 27 -4.60 -3.15 21.17
CA ASP A 27 -4.99 -1.93 20.47
C ASP A 27 -4.12 -1.67 19.23
N ILE A 28 -4.68 -0.92 18.27
CA ILE A 28 -4.02 -0.51 17.03
C ILE A 28 -3.91 1.01 17.00
N VAL A 29 -2.67 1.51 16.95
CA VAL A 29 -2.39 2.93 16.76
C VAL A 29 -2.11 3.20 15.29
N GLU A 30 -2.94 4.04 14.70
CA GLU A 30 -2.90 4.38 13.27
C GLU A 30 -1.99 5.59 12.98
N TYR A 31 -1.13 5.44 11.98
CA TYR A 31 -0.32 6.54 11.45
C TYR A 31 -0.74 6.92 10.03
N PRO A 32 -0.68 8.20 9.66
CA PRO A 32 -1.02 8.65 8.31
C PRO A 32 -0.01 8.20 7.25
N SER A 33 1.19 7.78 7.67
CA SER A 33 2.23 7.19 6.81
C SER A 33 3.20 6.39 7.67
N PHE A 34 3.88 5.42 7.06
CA PHE A 34 5.01 4.75 7.71
C PHE A 34 6.16 5.70 8.02
N ASP A 35 6.38 6.76 7.22
CA ASP A 35 7.36 7.80 7.54
C ASP A 35 7.02 8.51 8.87
N SER A 36 5.75 8.77 9.13
CA SER A 36 5.29 9.34 10.41
C SER A 36 5.47 8.38 11.57
N LEU A 37 5.26 7.08 11.36
CA LEU A 37 5.50 6.06 12.37
C LEU A 37 6.99 6.01 12.72
N LEU A 38 7.86 5.92 11.71
CA LEU A 38 9.31 5.87 11.88
C LEU A 38 9.86 7.10 12.61
N HIS A 39 9.26 8.27 12.41
CA HIS A 39 9.65 9.48 13.14
C HIS A 39 9.37 9.42 14.65
N ASN A 40 8.43 8.57 15.08
CA ASN A 40 8.06 8.42 16.49
C ASN A 40 8.65 7.16 17.13
N LEU A 41 9.45 6.37 16.40
CA LEU A 41 9.83 5.01 16.82
C LEU A 41 10.47 4.94 18.22
N ASP A 42 11.32 5.91 18.56
CA ASP A 42 12.02 5.96 19.86
C ASP A 42 11.06 6.13 21.05
N GLN A 43 9.84 6.63 20.82
CA GLN A 43 8.80 6.82 21.85
C GLN A 43 7.96 5.55 22.07
N LEU A 44 8.15 4.51 21.24
CA LEU A 44 7.31 3.32 21.19
C LEU A 44 7.93 2.10 21.87
N LYS A 45 8.90 2.32 22.77
CA LYS A 45 9.60 1.27 23.52
C LYS A 45 8.63 0.30 24.21
N GLY A 46 8.93 -0.99 24.10
CA GLY A 46 8.08 -2.07 24.61
C GLY A 46 6.83 -2.37 23.78
N GLN A 47 6.48 -1.52 22.81
CA GLN A 47 5.31 -1.68 21.93
C GLN A 47 5.72 -2.33 20.59
N HIS A 48 4.75 -2.53 19.70
CA HIS A 48 4.97 -3.24 18.44
C HIS A 48 4.74 -2.37 17.23
N VAL A 49 5.49 -2.64 16.15
CA VAL A 49 5.28 -2.03 14.83
C VAL A 49 5.05 -3.10 13.79
N LEU A 50 4.10 -2.88 12.89
CA LEU A 50 3.78 -3.82 11.82
C LEU A 50 4.11 -3.21 10.46
N PHE A 51 5.00 -3.87 9.72
CA PHE A 51 5.36 -3.46 8.36
C PHE A 51 5.06 -4.56 7.35
N PRO A 52 4.54 -4.22 6.15
CA PRO A 52 4.62 -5.11 5.01
C PRO A 52 6.05 -5.09 4.46
N VAL A 53 6.54 -6.24 3.99
CA VAL A 53 7.86 -6.34 3.34
C VAL A 53 7.94 -5.46 2.07
N ALA A 54 6.78 -5.16 1.47
CA ALA A 54 6.67 -4.26 0.32
C ALA A 54 6.66 -2.76 0.69
N PHE A 55 6.81 -2.40 1.97
CA PHE A 55 6.88 -1.00 2.39
C PHE A 55 8.02 -0.27 1.66
N LYS A 56 7.66 0.85 1.03
CA LYS A 56 8.58 1.86 0.50
C LYS A 56 8.06 3.25 0.87
N SER A 57 8.96 4.09 1.36
CA SER A 57 8.70 5.50 1.67
C SER A 57 8.32 6.26 0.39
N ALA A 58 7.41 7.21 0.53
CA ALA A 58 7.07 8.15 -0.54
C ALA A 58 8.03 9.34 -0.60
N ARG A 59 8.86 9.55 0.44
CA ARG A 59 9.68 10.76 0.62
C ARG A 59 11.17 10.55 0.38
N LYS A 60 11.66 9.32 0.54
CA LYS A 60 13.07 8.97 0.40
C LYS A 60 13.23 7.54 -0.14
N GLU A 61 14.42 7.21 -0.62
CA GLU A 61 14.81 5.84 -0.96
C GLU A 61 15.02 5.03 0.34
N TYR A 62 13.90 4.65 0.95
CA TYR A 62 13.84 3.91 2.21
C TYR A 62 12.66 2.95 2.17
N GLY A 63 12.82 1.74 2.68
CA GLY A 63 11.73 0.76 2.78
C GLY A 63 11.93 -0.21 3.92
N TRP A 64 11.21 -1.32 3.86
CA TRP A 64 11.31 -2.37 4.88
C TRP A 64 12.74 -2.91 5.04
N LYS A 65 13.47 -3.08 3.93
CA LYS A 65 14.85 -3.58 3.95
C LYS A 65 15.74 -2.65 4.77
N GLU A 66 15.73 -1.35 4.48
CA GLU A 66 16.51 -0.36 5.23
C GLU A 66 16.10 -0.34 6.71
N PHE A 67 14.79 -0.33 7.02
CA PHE A 67 14.32 -0.41 8.41
C PHE A 67 14.87 -1.65 9.15
N ASN A 68 14.79 -2.81 8.52
CA ASN A 68 15.23 -4.08 9.12
C ASN A 68 16.74 -4.09 9.43
N TYR A 69 17.55 -3.42 8.61
CA TYR A 69 18.99 -3.32 8.84
C TYR A 69 19.38 -2.16 9.77
N ASP A 70 18.68 -1.03 9.73
CA ASP A 70 19.04 0.14 10.55
C ASP A 70 18.65 -0.03 12.03
N TYR A 71 17.61 -0.81 12.28
CA TYR A 71 17.05 -1.03 13.62
C TYR A 71 17.26 -2.45 14.15
N TRP A 72 18.11 -3.26 13.51
CA TRP A 72 18.30 -4.68 13.83
C TRP A 72 18.64 -4.96 15.30
N ASP A 73 19.27 -4.02 15.99
CA ASP A 73 19.65 -4.06 17.42
C ASP A 73 18.65 -3.36 18.35
N LYS A 74 17.66 -2.66 17.78
CA LYS A 74 16.63 -1.89 18.50
C LYS A 74 15.25 -2.54 18.45
N VAL A 75 15.05 -3.50 17.56
CA VAL A 75 13.77 -4.20 17.41
C VAL A 75 13.98 -5.72 17.34
N GLU A 76 13.01 -6.46 17.85
CA GLU A 76 12.93 -7.91 17.77
C GLU A 76 11.87 -8.30 16.74
N LEU A 77 12.20 -9.13 15.75
CA LEU A 77 11.23 -9.69 14.81
C LEU A 77 10.45 -10.82 15.50
N VAL A 78 9.26 -10.51 16.01
CA VAL A 78 8.47 -11.44 16.81
C VAL A 78 7.58 -12.37 15.99
N LYS A 79 7.13 -11.93 14.80
CA LYS A 79 6.25 -12.75 13.95
C LYS A 79 6.35 -12.36 12.48
N VAL A 80 6.37 -13.38 11.62
CA VAL A 80 6.22 -13.24 10.16
C VAL A 80 5.00 -14.02 9.71
N PHE A 81 4.16 -13.41 8.89
CA PHE A 81 2.98 -14.06 8.34
C PHE A 81 2.63 -13.50 6.98
N LYS A 82 1.72 -14.19 6.28
CA LYS A 82 1.22 -13.76 4.97
C LYS A 82 -0.28 -13.45 5.05
N LYS A 83 -0.71 -12.44 4.30
CA LYS A 83 -2.13 -12.10 4.11
C LYS A 83 -2.31 -11.53 2.70
N ASN A 84 -3.41 -11.89 2.04
CA ASN A 84 -3.77 -11.27 0.77
C ASN A 84 -4.01 -9.78 0.99
N THR A 85 -3.53 -8.93 0.07
CA THR A 85 -4.01 -7.55 0.03
C THR A 85 -5.47 -7.54 -0.39
N LYS A 86 -6.16 -6.44 -0.10
CA LYS A 86 -7.42 -6.11 -0.75
C LYS A 86 -7.25 -6.23 -2.27
N PRO A 87 -8.24 -6.81 -2.95
CA PRO A 87 -8.22 -6.85 -4.40
C PRO A 87 -8.10 -5.46 -5.00
N MET A 88 -7.32 -5.36 -6.06
CA MET A 88 -7.16 -4.14 -6.84
C MET A 88 -7.29 -4.45 -8.32
N VAL A 89 -7.75 -3.48 -9.09
CA VAL A 89 -8.02 -3.63 -10.52
C VAL A 89 -7.20 -2.65 -11.34
N LEU A 90 -6.66 -3.11 -12.46
CA LEU A 90 -6.16 -2.27 -13.52
C LEU A 90 -7.34 -1.79 -14.35
N VAL A 91 -7.54 -0.48 -14.42
CA VAL A 91 -8.66 0.12 -15.12
C VAL A 91 -8.15 0.85 -16.35
N LYS A 92 -8.77 0.58 -17.50
CA LYS A 92 -8.62 1.33 -18.74
C LYS A 92 -9.78 2.28 -18.93
N ASN A 93 -9.49 3.54 -19.27
CA ASN A 93 -10.48 4.44 -19.83
C ASN A 93 -10.53 4.23 -21.35
N THR A 94 -11.67 3.80 -21.87
CA THR A 94 -11.87 3.59 -23.32
C THR A 94 -12.04 4.89 -24.11
N LYS A 95 -12.26 6.02 -23.42
CA LYS A 95 -12.40 7.38 -23.97
C LYS A 95 -11.34 8.34 -23.41
N TYR A 96 -10.11 7.85 -23.22
CA TYR A 96 -9.01 8.65 -22.71
C TYR A 96 -8.63 9.79 -23.65
N VAL A 97 -8.14 10.90 -23.08
CA VAL A 97 -7.58 12.05 -23.82
C VAL A 97 -6.06 12.08 -23.66
N GLU A 98 -5.54 11.68 -22.50
CA GLU A 98 -4.11 11.60 -22.23
C GLU A 98 -3.63 10.14 -22.31
N ASN A 99 -2.63 9.86 -23.16
CA ASN A 99 -1.97 8.55 -23.23
C ASN A 99 -0.97 8.36 -22.07
N THR A 100 -1.47 8.54 -20.85
CA THR A 100 -0.73 8.52 -19.60
C THR A 100 -1.44 7.63 -18.59
N ALA A 101 -0.70 7.14 -17.61
CA ALA A 101 -1.21 6.42 -16.46
C ALA A 101 -0.90 7.19 -15.18
N MET A 102 -1.78 7.10 -14.19
CA MET A 102 -1.50 7.57 -12.82
C MET A 102 -1.67 6.41 -11.86
N ILE A 103 -0.64 6.13 -11.06
CA ILE A 103 -0.66 5.05 -10.06
C ILE A 103 0.08 5.43 -8.78
N HIS A 104 -0.07 4.62 -7.74
CA HIS A 104 0.81 4.67 -6.57
C HIS A 104 2.13 3.92 -6.87
N PRO A 105 3.31 4.37 -6.38
CA PRO A 105 4.59 3.71 -6.64
C PRO A 105 4.61 2.21 -6.31
N ALA A 106 3.92 1.78 -5.25
CA ALA A 106 3.88 0.36 -4.85
C ALA A 106 3.22 -0.56 -5.90
N THR A 107 2.41 -0.04 -6.82
CA THR A 107 1.73 -0.85 -7.86
C THR A 107 2.41 -0.76 -9.23
N THR A 108 3.59 -0.11 -9.31
CA THR A 108 4.35 0.05 -10.56
C THR A 108 4.64 -1.26 -11.28
N ILE A 109 4.95 -2.31 -10.51
CA ILE A 109 5.26 -3.63 -11.07
C ILE A 109 4.09 -4.19 -11.88
N PHE A 110 2.84 -3.98 -11.44
CA PHE A 110 1.65 -4.45 -12.13
C PHE A 110 1.43 -3.65 -13.42
N MET A 111 1.54 -2.31 -13.36
CA MET A 111 1.37 -1.47 -14.53
C MET A 111 2.42 -1.77 -15.61
N LYS A 112 3.70 -1.88 -15.24
CA LYS A 112 4.78 -2.19 -16.19
C LYS A 112 4.56 -3.54 -16.87
N LYS A 113 4.28 -4.60 -16.09
CA LYS A 113 4.00 -5.93 -16.63
C LYS A 113 2.84 -5.93 -17.63
N TYR A 114 1.75 -5.22 -17.32
CA TYR A 114 0.61 -5.11 -18.22
C TYR A 114 0.99 -4.37 -19.51
N LEU A 115 1.63 -3.20 -19.41
CA LEU A 115 2.03 -2.41 -20.58
C LEU A 115 3.00 -3.16 -21.49
N GLU A 116 3.98 -3.87 -20.92
CA GLU A 116 4.90 -4.74 -21.64
C GLU A 116 4.14 -5.86 -22.39
N LYS A 117 3.22 -6.54 -21.69
CA LYS A 117 2.38 -7.62 -22.26
C LYS A 117 1.57 -7.17 -23.48
N ILE A 118 1.08 -5.92 -23.49
CA ILE A 118 0.30 -5.37 -24.61
C ILE A 118 1.10 -4.47 -25.57
N ALA A 119 2.42 -4.42 -25.42
CA ALA A 119 3.33 -3.57 -26.19
C ALA A 119 2.91 -2.08 -26.23
N ASP A 120 2.39 -1.57 -25.11
CA ASP A 120 1.90 -0.19 -24.98
C ASP A 120 2.96 0.71 -24.33
N ARG A 121 3.17 1.91 -24.89
CA ARG A 121 4.19 2.88 -24.44
C ARG A 121 3.62 3.99 -23.56
N THR A 122 2.49 3.76 -22.89
CA THR A 122 1.87 4.71 -21.97
C THR A 122 2.87 5.17 -20.89
N LEU A 123 3.01 6.49 -20.72
CA LEU A 123 3.86 7.07 -19.67
C LEU A 123 3.22 6.93 -18.29
N ILE A 124 4.00 6.54 -17.28
CA ILE A 124 3.52 6.33 -15.91
C ILE A 124 3.88 7.54 -15.04
N HIS A 125 2.87 8.14 -14.41
CA HIS A 125 3.03 9.16 -13.37
C HIS A 125 2.64 8.60 -12.00
N PHE A 126 3.18 9.22 -10.95
CA PHE A 126 3.03 8.77 -9.57
C PHE A 126 2.29 9.77 -8.69
N THR A 127 1.61 9.25 -7.67
CA THR A 127 0.99 10.03 -6.60
C THR A 127 0.95 9.24 -5.29
N ASP A 128 0.67 9.93 -4.18
CA ASP A 128 0.83 9.40 -2.81
C ASP A 128 -0.17 8.31 -2.43
N SER A 129 -1.25 8.11 -3.20
CA SER A 129 -2.21 7.04 -2.91
C SER A 129 -2.95 6.56 -4.14
N LYS A 130 -3.44 5.31 -4.09
CA LYS A 130 -4.32 4.77 -5.13
C LYS A 130 -5.55 5.65 -5.34
N TYR A 131 -6.13 6.20 -4.27
CA TYR A 131 -7.29 7.08 -4.36
C TYR A 131 -6.97 8.40 -5.09
N LYS A 132 -5.85 9.06 -4.77
CA LYS A 132 -5.40 10.25 -5.51
C LYS A 132 -5.16 9.92 -7.00
N ALA A 133 -4.64 8.72 -7.29
CA ALA A 133 -4.42 8.25 -8.65
C ALA A 133 -5.74 8.10 -9.42
N TRP A 134 -6.74 7.50 -8.77
CA TRP A 134 -8.10 7.35 -9.30
C TRP A 134 -8.78 8.70 -9.58
N THR A 135 -8.69 9.66 -8.66
CA THR A 135 -9.22 11.02 -8.86
C THR A 135 -8.57 11.71 -10.06
N ALA A 136 -7.23 11.64 -10.18
CA ALA A 136 -6.51 12.22 -11.30
C ALA A 136 -6.86 11.53 -12.63
N PHE A 137 -6.91 10.20 -12.64
CA PHE A 137 -7.30 9.38 -13.78
C PHE A 137 -8.66 9.81 -14.35
N ARG A 138 -9.66 9.98 -13.48
CA ARG A 138 -10.99 10.46 -13.86
C ARG A 138 -10.98 11.91 -14.35
N LYS A 139 -10.39 12.82 -13.56
CA LYS A 139 -10.40 14.26 -13.84
C LYS A 139 -9.70 14.61 -15.15
N LYS A 140 -8.56 13.95 -15.44
CA LYS A 140 -7.74 14.21 -16.62
C LYS A 140 -8.05 13.28 -17.80
N LYS A 141 -9.02 12.36 -17.64
CA LYS A 141 -9.33 11.32 -18.63
C LYS A 141 -8.08 10.58 -19.09
N MET A 142 -7.29 10.12 -18.12
CA MET A 142 -6.05 9.37 -18.39
C MET A 142 -6.39 7.96 -18.84
N LYS A 143 -5.43 7.28 -19.48
CA LYS A 143 -5.66 5.97 -20.09
C LYS A 143 -5.74 4.84 -19.09
N TYR A 144 -4.85 4.82 -18.09
CA TYR A 144 -4.78 3.72 -17.13
C TYR A 144 -4.61 4.19 -15.68
N THR A 145 -5.14 3.39 -14.76
CA THR A 145 -4.85 3.51 -13.33
C THR A 145 -4.99 2.15 -12.63
N ILE A 146 -4.56 2.07 -11.37
CA ILE A 146 -4.78 0.92 -10.49
C ILE A 146 -5.40 1.42 -9.20
N ILE A 147 -6.55 0.84 -8.84
CA ILE A 147 -7.35 1.23 -7.67
C ILE A 147 -7.86 -0.01 -6.95
N SER A 148 -8.21 0.11 -5.67
CA SER A 148 -8.89 -0.95 -4.93
C SER A 148 -10.24 -1.29 -5.59
N GLU A 149 -10.58 -2.58 -5.65
CA GLU A 149 -11.79 -3.09 -6.31
C GLU A 149 -13.06 -2.49 -5.71
N ASP A 150 -13.12 -2.36 -4.38
CA ASP A 150 -14.25 -1.76 -3.66
C ASP A 150 -14.50 -0.28 -4.02
N VAL A 151 -13.44 0.49 -4.24
CA VAL A 151 -13.53 1.88 -4.70
C VAL A 151 -13.95 1.92 -6.17
N TYR A 152 -13.40 1.05 -7.01
CA TYR A 152 -13.81 0.96 -8.41
C TYR A 152 -15.30 0.64 -8.55
N GLU A 153 -15.79 -0.37 -7.84
CA GLU A 153 -17.19 -0.79 -7.92
C GLU A 153 -18.16 0.32 -7.51
N LYS A 154 -17.78 1.16 -6.54
CA LYS A 154 -18.58 2.32 -6.10
C LYS A 154 -18.56 3.50 -7.08
N GLU A 155 -17.46 3.70 -7.80
CA GLU A 155 -17.21 4.94 -8.55
C GLU A 155 -17.02 4.75 -10.07
N LYS A 156 -17.21 3.54 -10.60
CA LYS A 156 -16.98 3.24 -12.02
C LYS A 156 -17.94 4.00 -12.96
N TYR A 157 -17.45 4.26 -14.16
CA TYR A 157 -18.17 4.90 -15.26
C TYR A 157 -18.27 3.95 -16.45
N PRO A 158 -19.23 4.11 -17.38
CA PRO A 158 -19.40 3.23 -18.53
C PRO A 158 -18.15 3.11 -19.42
N GLU A 159 -17.34 4.16 -19.52
CA GLU A 159 -16.10 4.16 -20.29
C GLU A 159 -14.94 3.40 -19.60
N HIS A 160 -15.08 3.04 -18.33
CA HIS A 160 -14.05 2.34 -17.56
C HIS A 160 -14.19 0.82 -17.70
N ARG A 161 -13.12 0.17 -18.16
CA ARG A 161 -13.04 -1.29 -18.28
C ARG A 161 -11.94 -1.85 -17.38
N VAL A 162 -12.24 -2.91 -16.64
CA VAL A 162 -11.22 -3.68 -15.91
C VAL A 162 -10.44 -4.52 -16.92
N GLU A 163 -9.12 -4.40 -16.91
CA GLU A 163 -8.22 -5.16 -17.78
C GLU A 163 -7.61 -6.36 -17.04
N GLU A 164 -7.23 -6.15 -15.77
CA GLU A 164 -6.66 -7.19 -14.90
C GLU A 164 -7.11 -6.95 -13.45
N ARG A 165 -7.22 -8.04 -12.68
CA ARG A 165 -7.49 -8.04 -11.24
C ARG A 165 -6.28 -8.63 -10.53
N TYR A 166 -5.82 -7.97 -9.48
CA TYR A 166 -4.68 -8.37 -8.67
C TYR A 166 -5.07 -8.56 -7.22
N GLU A 167 -4.60 -9.66 -6.63
CA GLU A 167 -4.76 -9.95 -5.21
C GLU A 167 -3.45 -10.58 -4.69
N PRO A 168 -2.34 -9.82 -4.69
CA PRO A 168 -1.05 -10.34 -4.28
C PRO A 168 -1.07 -10.76 -2.82
N VAL A 169 -0.35 -11.84 -2.53
CA VAL A 169 -0.02 -12.22 -1.16
C VAL A 169 1.06 -11.27 -0.65
N MET A 170 0.80 -10.61 0.48
CA MET A 170 1.75 -9.74 1.15
C MET A 170 2.36 -10.45 2.36
N VAL A 171 3.67 -10.32 2.52
CA VAL A 171 4.38 -10.76 3.74
C VAL A 171 4.43 -9.60 4.72
N TRP A 172 4.12 -9.89 5.97
CA TRP A 172 4.06 -8.95 7.08
C TRP A 172 5.03 -9.36 8.17
N CYS A 173 5.71 -8.35 8.73
CA CYS A 173 6.67 -8.50 9.80
C CYS A 173 6.20 -7.66 10.99
N LEU A 174 5.86 -8.33 12.09
CA LEU A 174 5.59 -7.71 13.38
C LEU A 174 6.91 -7.65 14.14
N TYR A 175 7.28 -6.45 14.56
CA TYR A 175 8.44 -6.22 15.41
C TYR A 175 7.99 -5.72 16.77
N LYS A 176 8.70 -6.13 17.82
CA LYS A 176 8.65 -5.48 19.13
C LYS A 176 9.82 -4.51 19.24
N ILE A 177 9.58 -3.31 19.76
CA ILE A 177 10.63 -2.32 20.01
C ILE A 177 11.21 -2.61 21.39
N ASN A 178 12.54 -2.70 21.48
CA ASN A 178 13.24 -3.01 22.72
C ASN A 178 13.02 -1.91 23.77
N GLU A 179 13.17 -2.27 25.06
CA GLU A 179 13.04 -1.33 26.19
C GLU A 179 14.16 -0.28 26.25
#